data_AF-A0A540X2P4-F1
#
_entry.id   AF-A0A540X2P4-F1
#
_cell.length_a   1.000
_cell.length_b   1.000
_cell.length_c   1.000
_cell.angle_alpha   90.00
_cell.angle_beta   90.00
_cell.angle_gamma   90.00
#
_symmetry.space_group_name_H-M   'P 1'
#
loop_
_entity.id
_entity.type
_entity.pdbx_description
1 polymer ?
#
loop_
_entity_poly.entity_id
_entity_poly.type
_entity_poly.pdbx_seq_one_letter_code
_entity_poly.pdbx_strand_id
1 'polypeptide(L)'
;MTRVQFSVHRTVGEARLLAGTLEAEGMSVEVRGEALVPLSGEIPSGETWVELWLLPGDVEQAREVVAELKKDEEEASRTVECPGCREENPGNFELCWSCGVELPRGLRTRLRAV
;
A
#
# COMPACT_ATOMS: atom_id res chain seq x y z
N MET A 1 12.70 -25.11 -0.79
CA MET A 1 11.31 -24.70 -0.46
C MET A 1 10.75 -24.01 -1.68
N THR A 2 9.62 -24.50 -2.21
CA THR A 2 9.00 -23.92 -3.42
C THR A 2 8.30 -22.63 -3.04
N ARG A 3 8.61 -21.54 -3.74
CA ARG A 3 7.87 -20.27 -3.64
C ARG A 3 7.04 -20.05 -4.91
N VAL A 4 5.97 -19.29 -4.78
CA VAL A 4 5.09 -18.89 -5.89
C VAL A 4 5.14 -17.38 -6.08
N GLN A 5 5.05 -16.94 -7.33
CA GLN A 5 4.97 -15.51 -7.66
C GLN A 5 3.63 -14.97 -7.13
N PHE A 6 3.72 -13.92 -6.33
CA PHE A 6 2.56 -13.28 -5.71
C PHE A 6 2.16 -12.00 -6.44
N SER A 7 3.12 -11.12 -6.73
CA SER A 7 2.88 -9.84 -7.43
C SER A 7 4.10 -9.36 -8.20
N VAL A 8 3.87 -8.45 -9.15
CA VAL A 8 4.89 -7.87 -10.01
C VAL A 8 4.72 -6.35 -10.06
N HIS A 9 5.82 -5.62 -9.92
CA HIS A 9 5.87 -4.17 -9.73
C HIS A 9 6.84 -3.52 -10.71
N ARG A 10 6.53 -2.29 -11.13
CA ARG A 10 7.38 -1.56 -12.08
C ARG A 10 8.53 -0.84 -11.41
N THR A 11 8.41 -0.59 -10.11
CA THR A 11 9.41 0.15 -9.34
C THR A 11 9.87 -0.67 -8.14
N VAL A 12 11.13 -0.48 -7.77
CA VAL A 12 11.68 -1.06 -6.52
C VAL A 12 10.92 -0.55 -5.31
N GLY A 13 10.49 0.73 -5.33
CA GLY A 13 9.78 1.37 -4.23
C GLY A 13 8.46 0.67 -3.89
N GLU A 14 7.59 0.46 -4.89
CA GLU A 14 6.32 -0.25 -4.70
C GLU A 14 6.54 -1.68 -4.19
N ALA A 15 7.49 -2.40 -4.80
CA ALA A 15 7.82 -3.77 -4.41
C ALA A 15 8.31 -3.85 -2.95
N ARG A 16 9.23 -2.96 -2.56
CA ARG A 16 9.79 -2.93 -1.20
C ARG A 16 8.82 -2.44 -0.16
N LEU A 17 7.93 -1.51 -0.50
CA LEU A 17 6.85 -1.08 0.40
C LEU A 17 5.94 -2.26 0.72
N LEU A 18 5.44 -2.98 -0.30
CA LEU A 18 4.59 -4.13 -0.08
C LEU A 18 5.33 -5.28 0.59
N ALA A 19 6.58 -5.56 0.22
CA ALA A 19 7.39 -6.58 0.87
C ALA A 19 7.55 -6.30 2.36
N GLY A 20 7.88 -5.06 2.74
CA GLY A 20 8.01 -4.67 4.14
C GLY A 20 6.71 -4.85 4.93
N THR A 21 5.55 -4.52 4.33
CA THR A 21 4.25 -4.75 4.98
C THR A 21 3.98 -6.25 5.18
N LEU A 22 4.23 -7.09 4.18
CA LEU A 22 4.02 -8.54 4.29
C LEU A 22 5.01 -9.18 5.28
N GLU A 23 6.25 -8.70 5.34
CA GLU A 23 7.26 -9.13 6.32
C GLU A 23 6.87 -8.74 7.74
N ALA A 24 6.26 -7.55 7.95
CA ALA A 24 5.77 -7.10 9.24
C ALA A 24 4.61 -7.98 9.77
N GLU A 25 3.81 -8.55 8.86
CA GLU A 25 2.77 -9.55 9.15
C GLU A 25 3.35 -10.97 9.35
N GLY A 26 4.67 -11.13 9.31
CA GLY A 26 5.38 -12.38 9.60
C GLY A 26 5.61 -13.29 8.40
N MET A 27 5.34 -12.85 7.17
CA MET A 27 5.47 -13.67 5.97
C MET A 27 6.90 -13.68 5.42
N SER A 28 7.33 -14.79 4.82
CA SER A 28 8.65 -14.87 4.16
C SER A 28 8.56 -14.39 2.71
N VAL A 29 9.01 -13.16 2.46
CA VAL A 29 9.01 -12.54 1.12
C VAL A 29 10.38 -12.69 0.46
N GLU A 30 10.40 -13.13 -0.80
CA GLU A 30 11.57 -13.08 -1.67
C GLU A 30 11.33 -12.05 -2.78
N VAL A 31 12.23 -11.07 -2.88
CA VAL A 31 12.18 -10.02 -3.91
C VAL A 31 13.15 -10.38 -5.04
N ARG A 32 12.67 -10.40 -6.29
CA ARG A 32 13.48 -10.72 -7.49
C ARG A 32 13.43 -9.58 -8.49
N GLY A 33 14.50 -9.39 -9.27
CA GLY A 33 14.55 -8.43 -10.38
C GLY A 33 15.05 -7.02 -10.02
N GLU A 34 15.29 -6.70 -8.75
CA GLU A 34 15.72 -5.35 -8.33
C GLU A 34 17.01 -4.87 -9.01
N ALA A 35 17.97 -5.77 -9.19
CA ALA A 35 19.24 -5.46 -9.83
C ALA A 35 19.11 -5.15 -11.34
N LEU A 36 17.97 -5.49 -11.96
CA LEU A 36 17.71 -5.28 -13.39
C LEU A 36 17.04 -3.93 -13.67
N VAL A 37 16.43 -3.30 -12.66
CA VAL A 37 15.73 -2.00 -12.81
C VAL A 37 16.62 -0.89 -13.40
N PRO A 38 17.92 -0.75 -13.05
CA PRO A 38 18.79 0.26 -13.66
C PRO A 38 19.03 0.08 -15.16
N LEU A 39 18.71 -1.10 -15.73
CA LEU A 39 18.80 -1.39 -17.16
C LEU A 39 17.53 -1.01 -17.92
N SER A 40 16.60 -0.28 -17.29
CA SER A 40 15.38 0.17 -17.94
C SER A 40 15.70 1.03 -19.17
N GLY A 41 15.13 0.65 -20.31
CA GLY A 41 15.41 1.24 -21.63
C GLY A 41 16.50 0.53 -22.42
N GLU A 42 17.34 -0.28 -21.78
CA GLU A 42 18.40 -1.08 -22.42
C GLU A 42 17.96 -2.53 -22.69
N ILE A 43 17.03 -3.06 -21.89
CA ILE A 43 16.44 -4.40 -22.05
C ILE A 43 14.90 -4.32 -22.08
N PRO A 44 14.19 -5.39 -22.51
CA PRO A 44 12.73 -5.41 -22.55
C PRO A 44 12.13 -5.04 -21.18
N SER A 45 11.10 -4.20 -21.18
CA SER A 45 10.58 -3.60 -19.95
C SER A 45 10.12 -4.64 -18.93
N GLY A 46 9.59 -5.78 -19.39
CA GLY A 46 9.17 -6.87 -18.51
C GLY A 46 10.32 -7.54 -17.74
N GLU A 47 11.54 -7.53 -18.29
CA GLU A 47 12.72 -8.09 -17.61
C GLU A 47 13.25 -7.18 -16.50
N THR A 48 12.84 -5.90 -16.50
CA THR A 48 13.19 -4.93 -15.46
C THR A 48 12.19 -4.85 -14.31
N TRP A 49 11.09 -5.62 -14.36
CA TRP A 49 10.08 -5.60 -13.29
C TRP A 49 10.56 -6.35 -12.05
N VAL A 50 10.04 -5.93 -10.90
CA VAL A 50 10.38 -6.49 -9.59
C VAL A 50 9.24 -7.41 -9.14
N GLU A 51 9.57 -8.63 -8.77
CA GLU A 51 8.60 -9.65 -8.42
C GLU A 51 8.68 -9.99 -6.92
N LEU A 52 7.52 -10.15 -6.29
CA LEU A 52 7.42 -10.67 -4.93
C LEU A 52 7.01 -12.13 -4.97
N TRP A 53 7.73 -12.96 -4.23
CA TRP A 53 7.53 -14.40 -4.16
C TRP A 53 7.31 -14.82 -2.71
N LEU A 54 6.29 -15.64 -2.48
CA LEU A 54 5.87 -16.08 -1.15
C LEU A 54 5.88 -17.61 -1.04
N LEU A 55 5.82 -18.13 0.19
CA LEU A 55 5.45 -19.53 0.40
C LEU A 55 3.98 -19.73 0.02
N PRO A 56 3.61 -20.88 -0.57
CA PRO A 56 2.21 -21.15 -0.95
C PRO A 56 1.20 -20.99 0.19
N GLY A 57 1.62 -21.24 1.44
CA GLY A 57 0.78 -21.09 2.62
C GLY A 57 0.46 -19.64 3.00
N ASP A 58 1.29 -18.68 2.58
CA ASP A 58 1.15 -17.26 2.96
C ASP A 58 0.32 -16.48 1.93
N VAL A 59 -0.01 -17.07 0.77
CA VAL A 59 -0.64 -16.35 -0.35
C VAL A 59 -2.01 -15.78 0.03
N GLU A 60 -2.86 -16.54 0.71
CA GLU A 60 -4.20 -16.05 1.08
C GLU A 60 -4.12 -14.93 2.12
N GLN A 61 -3.29 -15.09 3.15
CA GLN A 61 -3.06 -14.03 4.13
C GLN A 61 -2.49 -12.76 3.46
N ALA A 62 -1.56 -12.90 2.51
CA ALA A 62 -1.03 -11.78 1.76
C ALA A 62 -2.09 -11.05 0.92
N ARG A 63 -3.08 -11.78 0.38
CA ARG A 63 -4.22 -11.16 -0.33
C ARG A 63 -5.10 -10.35 0.60
N GLU A 64 -5.33 -10.83 1.82
CA GLU A 64 -6.10 -10.11 2.83
C GLU A 64 -5.41 -8.80 3.21
N VAL A 65 -4.10 -8.84 3.47
CA VAL A 65 -3.30 -7.64 3.76
C VAL A 65 -3.39 -6.63 2.61
N VAL A 66 -3.24 -7.07 1.36
CA VAL A 66 -3.38 -6.18 0.19
C VAL A 66 -4.80 -5.61 0.06
N ALA A 67 -5.83 -6.37 0.43
CA ALA A 67 -7.20 -5.88 0.40
C ALA A 67 -7.45 -4.79 1.45
N GLU A 68 -6.93 -4.95 2.67
CA GLU A 68 -7.02 -3.93 3.72
C GLU A 68 -6.25 -2.65 3.35
N LEU A 69 -5.05 -2.76 2.76
CA LEU A 69 -4.32 -1.59 2.26
C LEU A 69 -5.12 -0.79 1.23
N LYS A 70 -5.77 -1.47 0.29
CA LYS A 70 -6.62 -0.80 -0.73
C LYS A 70 -7.83 -0.10 -0.11
N LYS A 71 -8.40 -0.68 0.94
CA LYS A 71 -9.51 -0.08 1.66
C LYS A 71 -9.06 1.15 2.43
N ASP A 72 -7.91 1.10 3.09
CA ASP A 72 -7.31 2.27 3.75
C ASP A 72 -7.01 3.40 2.75
N GLU A 73 -6.46 3.09 1.57
CA GLU A 73 -6.28 4.06 0.48
C GLU A 73 -7.60 4.69 0.03
N GLU A 74 -8.68 3.91 -0.08
CA GLU A 74 -10.00 4.43 -0.42
C GLU A 74 -10.52 5.38 0.67
N GLU A 75 -10.34 5.04 1.94
CA GLU A 75 -10.71 5.90 3.06
C GLU A 75 -9.86 7.18 3.10
N ALA A 76 -8.56 7.08 2.83
CA ALA A 76 -7.64 8.22 2.73
C ALA A 76 -8.02 9.20 1.60
N SER A 77 -8.64 8.70 0.52
CA SER A 77 -9.08 9.53 -0.61
C SER A 77 -10.27 10.45 -0.26
N ARG A 78 -11.00 10.14 0.82
CA ARG A 78 -12.13 10.92 1.32
C ARG A 78 -11.60 12.00 2.29
N THR A 79 -12.40 13.05 2.52
CA THR A 79 -12.08 14.07 3.52
C THR A 79 -13.11 14.13 4.64
N VAL A 80 -12.63 14.50 5.83
CA VAL A 80 -13.44 14.80 7.01
C VAL A 80 -13.02 16.17 7.57
N GLU A 81 -14.02 17.03 7.82
CA GLU A 81 -13.80 18.33 8.44
C GLU A 81 -13.71 18.17 9.96
N CYS A 82 -12.68 18.75 10.57
CA CYS A 82 -12.47 18.70 12.00
C CYS A 82 -13.54 19.52 12.76
N PRO A 83 -14.22 18.95 13.78
CA PRO A 83 -15.23 19.69 14.55
C PRO A 83 -14.62 20.77 15.46
N GLY A 84 -13.34 20.67 15.80
CA GLY A 84 -12.64 21.62 16.69
C GLY A 84 -12.07 22.84 15.97
N CYS A 85 -11.30 22.62 14.90
CA CYS A 85 -10.58 23.69 14.19
C CYS A 85 -11.02 23.90 12.73
N ARG A 86 -11.96 23.08 12.22
CA ARG A 86 -12.49 23.10 10.84
C ARG A 86 -11.50 22.79 9.72
N GLU A 87 -10.32 22.28 10.06
CA GLU A 87 -9.35 21.82 9.07
C GLU A 87 -9.84 20.57 8.33
N GLU A 88 -9.47 20.41 7.06
CA GLU A 88 -9.75 19.19 6.30
C GLU A 88 -8.69 18.12 6.59
N ASN A 89 -9.14 16.90 6.86
CA ASN A 89 -8.30 15.75 7.18
C ASN A 89 -8.63 14.57 6.25
N PRO A 90 -7.67 13.68 5.95
CA PRO A 90 -7.95 12.42 5.29
C PRO A 90 -8.97 11.58 6.07
N GLY A 91 -9.81 10.83 5.35
CA GLY A 91 -10.91 10.07 5.94
C GLY A 91 -10.47 8.88 6.81
N ASN A 92 -9.25 8.40 6.64
CA ASN A 92 -8.65 7.34 7.45
C ASN A 92 -7.92 7.86 8.71
N PHE A 93 -7.96 9.17 9.00
CA PHE A 93 -7.36 9.72 10.21
C PHE A 93 -8.29 9.60 11.41
N GLU A 94 -7.74 9.17 12.55
CA GLU A 94 -8.48 9.15 13.83
C GLU A 94 -8.43 10.49 14.57
N LEU A 95 -7.33 11.23 14.40
CA LEU A 95 -7.07 12.51 15.07
C LEU A 95 -6.81 13.61 14.03
N CYS A 96 -7.26 14.83 14.34
CA CYS A 96 -6.99 15.98 13.49
C CYS A 96 -5.49 16.31 13.48
N TRP A 97 -4.88 16.40 12.30
CA TRP A 97 -3.45 16.71 12.17
C TRP A 97 -3.06 18.10 12.71
N SER A 98 -4.03 19.02 12.77
CA SER A 98 -3.82 20.41 13.20
C SER A 98 -4.04 20.61 14.71
N CYS A 99 -5.15 20.10 15.27
CA CYS A 99 -5.53 20.37 16.66
C CYS A 99 -5.58 19.12 17.58
N GLY A 100 -5.38 17.92 17.03
CA GLY A 100 -5.35 16.67 17.80
C GLY A 100 -6.69 16.18 18.33
N VAL A 101 -7.82 16.83 18.00
CA VAL A 101 -9.15 16.35 18.39
C VAL A 101 -9.55 15.09 17.61
N GLU A 102 -10.30 14.20 18.23
CA GLU A 102 -10.86 13.02 17.56
C GLU A 102 -11.78 13.42 16.40
N LEU A 103 -11.58 12.77 15.25
CA LEU A 103 -12.38 12.97 14.06
C LEU A 103 -13.61 12.04 14.09
N PRO A 104 -14.78 12.50 13.62
CA PRO A 104 -15.98 11.68 13.61
C PRO A 104 -15.81 10.51 12.64
N ARG A 105 -16.00 9.28 13.15
CA ARG A 105 -16.10 8.06 12.34
C ARG A 105 -17.46 8.04 11.63
N GLY A 106 -17.61 8.82 10.56
CA GLY A 106 -18.88 8.97 9.86
C GLY A 106 -18.94 10.19 8.95
N LEU A 107 -19.03 9.92 7.66
CA LEU A 107 -18.94 10.86 6.54
C LEU A 107 -19.82 12.12 6.66
N ARG A 108 -19.18 13.30 6.65
CA ARG A 108 -19.64 14.40 5.79
C ARG A 108 -18.75 14.45 4.56
N THR A 109 -18.97 13.51 3.64
CA THR A 109 -18.17 13.39 2.42
C THR A 109 -18.28 14.68 1.61
N ARG A 110 -17.17 15.39 1.45
CA ARG A 110 -16.96 16.14 0.23
C ARG A 110 -16.07 15.27 -0.65
N LEU A 111 -16.57 14.87 -1.82
CA LEU A 111 -15.71 14.28 -2.83
C LEU A 111 -14.70 15.36 -3.23
N ARG A 112 -13.40 15.05 -3.16
CA ARG A 112 -12.37 15.90 -3.74
C ARG A 112 -12.65 16.02 -5.23
N ALA A 113 -12.98 17.22 -5.71
CA ALA A 113 -12.93 17.50 -7.14
C ALA A 113 -11.46 17.47 -7.56
N VAL A 114 -11.13 16.56 -8.47
CA VAL A 114 -9.82 16.49 -9.15
C VAL A 114 -9.68 17.65 -10.11
#